data_AF-E0UD33-F1
#
_entry.id   AF-E0UD33-F1
#
_cell.length_a   1.000
_cell.length_b   1.000
_cell.length_c   1.000
_cell.angle_alpha   90.00
_cell.angle_beta   90.00
_cell.angle_gamma   90.00
#
_symmetry.space_group_name_H-M   'P 1'
#
loop_
_entity.id
_entity.type
_entity.pdbx_description
1 polymer ?
#
loop_
_entity_poly.entity_id
_entity_poly.type
_entity_poly.pdbx_seq_one_letter_code
_entity_poly.pdbx_strand_id
1 'polypeptide(L)'
;MLTRNEFVPKPQSSDANQDTYLCTKYALEIKPPSLSPREFCRKMFGLDGLPEVEILRAEMQQGYRKQCIALFVRVLGVKRQTIFNWGKGIDFNDMPPIHQRFLGICYERYELMAEVKRLRRFSA
;
A
#
# COMPACT_ATOMS: atom_id res chain seq x y z
N MET A 1 42.14 14.75 47.80
CA MET A 1 41.95 13.29 47.62
C MET A 1 40.64 13.10 46.86
N LEU A 2 40.71 12.94 45.53
CA LEU A 2 40.52 11.67 44.78
C LEU A 2 39.07 11.14 44.86
N THR A 3 38.26 11.45 43.83
CA THR A 3 37.71 10.53 42.77
C THR A 3 36.42 9.81 43.20
N ARG A 4 35.35 9.72 42.40
CA ARG A 4 35.24 8.92 41.16
C ARG A 4 33.94 9.25 40.39
N ASN A 5 34.04 9.24 39.05
CA ASN A 5 32.96 9.19 38.05
C ASN A 5 31.85 8.19 38.40
N GLU A 6 30.63 8.37 37.87
CA GLU A 6 30.06 7.52 36.78
C GLU A 6 29.02 8.31 35.96
N PHE A 7 29.29 8.42 34.66
CA PHE A 7 28.39 8.90 33.63
C PHE A 7 27.46 7.74 33.26
N VAL A 8 26.16 7.87 33.54
CA VAL A 8 25.17 6.88 33.11
C VAL A 8 24.50 7.39 31.82
N PRO A 9 24.80 6.80 30.65
CA PRO A 9 24.09 7.16 29.42
C PRO A 9 22.64 6.67 29.50
N LYS A 10 21.70 7.57 29.19
CA LYS A 10 20.28 7.19 28.99
C LYS A 10 20.21 6.21 27.81
N PRO A 11 19.44 5.11 27.92
CA PRO A 11 19.23 4.22 26.80
C PRO A 11 18.45 4.96 25.69
N GLN A 12 19.05 5.05 24.51
CA GLN A 12 18.35 5.35 23.27
C GLN A 12 17.70 4.05 22.78
N SER A 13 16.41 3.86 23.06
CA SER A 13 15.56 2.87 22.41
C SER A 13 14.59 3.63 21.51
N SER A 14 14.87 3.67 20.21
CA SER A 14 14.29 2.77 19.20
C SER A 14 12.91 3.25 18.75
N ASP A 15 12.91 3.83 17.56
CA ASP A 15 11.89 3.77 16.51
C ASP A 15 10.40 3.81 16.86
N ALA A 16 9.76 4.76 16.17
CA ALA A 16 8.41 4.66 15.61
C ALA A 16 7.27 4.47 16.62
N ASN A 17 6.97 5.54 17.37
CA ASN A 17 5.73 5.66 18.12
C ASN A 17 4.72 6.54 17.35
N GLN A 18 3.92 5.92 16.47
CA GLN A 18 2.62 6.46 16.03
C GLN A 18 1.74 5.42 15.30
N ASP A 19 1.57 4.24 15.89
CA ASP A 19 0.40 3.38 15.61
C ASP A 19 -0.56 3.48 16.80
N THR A 20 -1.35 4.55 16.85
CA THR A 20 -2.46 4.66 17.82
C THR A 20 -3.78 4.56 17.06
N TYR A 21 -4.23 3.32 16.82
CA TYR A 21 -5.62 3.03 16.49
C TYR A 21 -6.27 2.39 17.72
N LEU A 22 -7.18 3.12 18.38
CA LEU A 22 -7.87 2.65 19.57
C LEU A 22 -8.89 1.55 19.27
N CYS A 23 -8.71 0.44 19.99
CA CYS A 23 -9.73 -0.30 20.75
C CYS A 23 -10.84 -1.05 19.99
N THR A 24 -10.53 -2.28 19.58
CA THR A 24 -11.49 -3.40 19.72
C THR A 24 -11.09 -4.25 20.92
N LYS A 25 -12.06 -4.65 21.75
CA LYS A 25 -11.93 -5.51 22.95
C LYS A 25 -11.23 -6.86 22.68
N TYR A 26 -11.11 -7.23 21.41
CA TYR A 26 -10.37 -8.38 20.94
C TYR A 26 -9.26 -7.87 20.02
N ALA A 27 -8.02 -8.16 20.37
CA ALA A 27 -6.91 -8.00 19.44
C ALA A 27 -7.16 -8.99 18.29
N LEU A 28 -7.67 -8.49 17.17
CA LEU A 28 -7.61 -9.25 15.94
C LEU A 28 -6.13 -9.29 15.57
N GLU A 29 -5.49 -10.45 15.70
CA GLU A 29 -4.10 -10.70 15.29
C GLU A 29 -3.92 -10.62 13.75
N ILE A 30 -4.86 -10.01 13.04
CA ILE A 30 -4.88 -9.87 11.60
C ILE A 30 -4.30 -8.49 11.28
N LYS A 31 -3.04 -8.46 10.87
CA LYS A 31 -2.44 -7.26 10.29
C LYS A 31 -3.28 -6.87 9.06
N PRO A 32 -3.78 -5.63 8.95
CA PRO A 32 -4.55 -5.23 7.79
C PRO A 32 -3.69 -5.37 6.53
N PRO A 33 -4.27 -5.81 5.40
CA PRO A 33 -3.54 -5.93 4.16
C PRO A 33 -2.92 -4.58 3.80
N SER A 34 -1.70 -4.61 3.30
CA SER A 34 -1.01 -3.44 2.78
C SER A 34 -0.41 -3.84 1.45
N LEU A 35 -0.50 -2.92 0.49
CA LEU A 35 -0.07 -3.19 -0.87
C LEU A 35 0.65 -1.97 -1.42
N SER A 36 1.81 -2.19 -2.04
CA SER A 36 2.56 -1.06 -2.60
C SER A 36 1.80 -0.46 -3.79
N PRO A 37 2.03 0.82 -4.11
CA PRO A 37 1.35 1.49 -5.22
C PRO A 37 1.55 0.76 -6.56
N ARG A 38 2.77 0.29 -6.82
CA ARG A 38 3.12 -0.42 -8.05
C ARG A 38 2.47 -1.79 -8.13
N GLU A 39 2.54 -2.57 -7.05
CA GLU A 39 1.86 -3.88 -6.98
C GLU A 39 0.36 -3.72 -7.19
N PHE A 40 -0.24 -2.67 -6.63
CA PHE A 40 -1.68 -2.43 -6.76
C PHE A 40 -2.05 -2.19 -8.22
N CYS A 41 -1.26 -1.38 -8.93
CA CYS A 41 -1.47 -1.16 -10.35
C CYS A 41 -1.28 -2.45 -11.15
N ARG A 42 -0.22 -3.22 -10.89
CA ARG A 42 0.01 -4.52 -11.56
C ARG A 42 -1.21 -5.43 -11.41
N LYS A 43 -1.72 -5.58 -10.19
CA LYS A 43 -2.90 -6.41 -9.88
C LYS A 43 -4.18 -5.90 -10.53
N MET A 44 -4.47 -4.61 -10.39
CA MET A 44 -5.69 -4.01 -10.95
C MET A 44 -5.70 -3.97 -12.49
N PHE A 45 -4.53 -4.01 -13.12
CA PHE A 45 -4.39 -4.10 -14.58
C PHE A 45 -4.22 -5.54 -15.08
N GLY A 46 -4.26 -6.55 -14.20
CA GLY A 46 -4.12 -7.96 -14.56
C GLY A 46 -2.73 -8.35 -15.06
N LEU A 47 -1.69 -7.63 -14.62
CA LEU A 47 -0.29 -7.87 -14.98
C LEU A 47 0.40 -8.85 -14.03
N ASP A 48 -0.13 -9.11 -12.84
CA ASP A 48 0.54 -9.87 -11.78
C ASP A 48 0.72 -11.37 -12.10
N GLY A 49 0.01 -11.89 -13.10
CA GLY A 49 0.20 -13.25 -13.63
C GLY A 49 1.14 -13.35 -14.83
N LEU A 50 1.70 -12.24 -15.32
CA LEU A 50 2.56 -12.22 -16.49
C LEU A 50 4.04 -12.42 -16.13
N PRO A 51 4.89 -12.87 -17.07
CA PRO A 51 6.35 -12.85 -16.89
C PRO A 51 6.86 -11.43 -16.61
N GLU A 52 7.86 -11.28 -15.73
CA GLU A 52 8.37 -9.95 -15.33
C GLU A 52 8.80 -9.10 -16.53
N VAL A 53 9.34 -9.70 -17.59
CA VAL A 53 9.70 -8.99 -18.83
C VAL A 53 8.49 -8.32 -19.50
N GLU A 54 7.34 -8.98 -19.49
CA GLU A 54 6.10 -8.43 -20.05
C GLU A 54 5.51 -7.35 -19.15
N ILE A 55 5.59 -7.54 -17.82
CA ILE A 55 5.19 -6.53 -16.85
C ILE A 55 6.01 -5.25 -17.06
N LEU A 56 7.33 -5.35 -17.13
CA LEU A 56 8.21 -4.21 -17.36
C LEU A 56 7.90 -3.54 -18.70
N ARG A 57 7.64 -4.32 -19.76
CA ARG A 57 7.23 -3.77 -21.06
C ARG A 57 5.93 -2.97 -20.95
N ALA A 58 4.93 -3.48 -20.21
CA ALA A 58 3.67 -2.78 -19.97
C ALA A 58 3.89 -1.50 -19.14
N GLU A 59 4.72 -1.55 -18.10
CA GLU A 59 5.05 -0.41 -17.23
C GLU A 59 5.80 0.71 -17.98
N MET A 60 6.56 0.37 -19.02
CA MET A 60 7.26 1.30 -19.91
C MET A 60 6.35 1.94 -20.97
N GLN A 61 5.12 1.44 -21.17
CA GLN A 61 4.23 2.01 -22.17
C GLN A 61 3.88 3.47 -21.87
N GLN A 62 3.77 4.27 -22.94
CA GLN A 62 3.41 5.66 -22.82
C GLN A 62 2.04 5.80 -22.16
N GLY A 63 1.99 6.54 -21.05
CA GLY A 63 0.75 6.79 -20.34
C GLY A 63 0.41 5.77 -19.26
N TYR A 64 1.18 4.69 -19.07
CA TYR A 64 0.99 3.75 -17.96
C TYR A 64 0.88 4.49 -16.62
N ARG A 65 1.85 5.37 -16.35
CA ARG A 65 1.83 6.22 -15.15
C ARG A 65 0.55 7.06 -15.02
N LYS A 66 0.04 7.62 -16.12
CA LYS A 66 -1.20 8.41 -16.12
C LYS A 66 -2.42 7.53 -15.75
N GLN A 67 -2.43 6.28 -16.21
CA GLN A 67 -3.45 5.30 -15.85
C GLN A 67 -3.37 4.95 -14.36
N CYS A 68 -2.18 4.72 -13.80
CA CYS A 68 -1.99 4.51 -12.36
C CYS A 68 -2.54 5.69 -11.55
N ILE A 69 -2.23 6.93 -11.94
CA ILE A 69 -2.75 8.13 -11.26
C ILE A 69 -4.29 8.17 -11.34
N ALA A 70 -4.87 7.90 -12.50
CA ALA A 70 -6.33 7.89 -12.65
C ALA A 70 -7.00 6.81 -11.80
N LEU A 71 -6.36 5.63 -11.69
CA LEU A 71 -6.80 4.56 -10.81
C LEU A 71 -6.77 5.00 -9.34
N PHE A 72 -5.68 5.62 -8.87
CA PHE A 72 -5.59 6.11 -7.48
C PHE A 72 -6.58 7.22 -7.17
N VAL A 73 -6.83 8.17 -8.09
CA VAL A 73 -7.87 9.20 -7.88
C VAL A 73 -9.22 8.52 -7.64
N ARG A 74 -9.54 7.49 -8.43
CA ARG A 74 -10.82 6.77 -8.33
C ARG A 74 -10.92 5.97 -7.03
N VAL A 75 -9.85 5.27 -6.64
CA VAL A 75 -9.85 4.37 -5.48
C VAL A 75 -9.76 5.15 -4.17
N LEU A 76 -8.84 6.12 -4.08
CA LEU A 76 -8.55 6.85 -2.84
C LEU A 76 -9.42 8.11 -2.68
N GLY A 77 -10.07 8.59 -3.74
CA GLY A 77 -10.86 9.83 -3.70
C GLY A 77 -10.02 11.10 -3.51
N VAL A 78 -8.70 11.03 -3.70
CA VAL A 78 -7.79 12.17 -3.52
C VAL A 78 -7.59 12.94 -4.83
N LYS A 79 -7.18 14.21 -4.72
CA LYS A 79 -6.90 15.05 -5.89
C LYS A 79 -5.72 14.50 -6.68
N ARG A 80 -5.76 14.66 -8.01
CA ARG A 80 -4.67 14.27 -8.92
C ARG A 80 -3.31 14.85 -8.50
N GLN A 81 -3.28 16.12 -8.09
CA GLN A 81 -2.05 16.79 -7.64
C GLN A 81 -1.42 16.10 -6.43
N THR A 82 -2.23 15.60 -5.49
CA THR A 82 -1.74 14.87 -4.31
C THR A 82 -0.97 13.63 -4.74
N ILE A 83 -1.49 12.88 -5.70
CA ILE A 83 -0.83 11.66 -6.22
C ILE A 83 0.43 11.99 -7.01
N PHE A 84 0.45 13.11 -7.75
CA PHE A 84 1.67 13.58 -8.42
C PHE A 84 2.80 13.90 -7.43
N ASN A 85 2.45 14.39 -6.25
CA ASN A 85 3.40 14.71 -5.20
C ASN A 85 3.96 13.47 -4.49
N TRP A 86 3.44 12.26 -4.74
CA TRP A 86 3.94 11.02 -4.15
C TRP A 86 5.15 10.40 -4.86
N GLY A 87 5.74 11.14 -5.81
CA GLY A 87 6.96 10.73 -6.51
C GLY A 87 6.82 10.82 -8.03
N LYS A 88 7.96 10.87 -8.73
CA LYS A 88 7.99 11.01 -10.20
C LYS A 88 7.79 9.70 -10.94
N GLY A 89 8.17 8.56 -10.34
CA GLY A 89 8.12 7.22 -10.92
C GLY A 89 6.79 6.49 -10.79
N ILE A 90 6.82 5.18 -11.06
CA ILE A 90 5.67 4.27 -10.94
C ILE A 90 5.59 3.60 -9.56
N ASP A 91 6.60 3.78 -8.71
CA ASP A 91 6.65 3.21 -7.36
C ASP A 91 5.94 4.10 -6.32
N PHE A 92 5.80 5.40 -6.59
CA PHE A 92 5.16 6.39 -5.71
C PHE A 92 5.71 6.34 -4.27
N ASN A 93 7.04 6.44 -4.15
CA ASN A 93 7.80 6.28 -2.90
C ASN A 93 7.30 7.13 -1.72
N ASP A 94 6.72 8.31 -1.99
CA ASP A 94 6.26 9.23 -0.94
C ASP A 94 4.76 9.03 -0.60
N MET A 95 4.15 7.92 -1.04
CA MET A 95 2.76 7.60 -0.69
C MET A 95 2.66 7.22 0.81
N PRO A 96 1.85 7.94 1.61
CA PRO A 96 1.67 7.65 3.02
C PRO A 96 1.21 6.20 3.29
N PRO A 97 1.69 5.55 4.37
CA PRO A 97 1.34 4.16 4.70
C PRO A 97 -0.17 3.90 4.84
N ILE A 98 -0.92 4.90 5.30
CA ILE A 98 -2.39 4.79 5.40
C ILE A 98 -3.05 4.51 4.04
N HIS A 99 -2.52 5.10 2.95
CA HIS A 99 -3.04 4.85 1.61
C HIS A 99 -2.63 3.46 1.11
N GLN A 100 -1.42 2.98 1.43
CA GLN A 100 -1.00 1.62 1.08
C GLN A 100 -1.85 0.54 1.77
N ARG A 101 -2.21 0.75 3.04
CA ARG A 101 -3.19 -0.10 3.76
C ARG A 101 -4.55 -0.05 3.08
N PHE A 102 -5.01 1.14 2.70
CA PHE A 102 -6.28 1.29 2.00
C PHE A 102 -6.29 0.58 0.63
N LEU A 103 -5.19 0.65 -0.13
CA LEU A 103 -5.04 -0.08 -1.39
C LEU A 103 -5.15 -1.60 -1.18
N GLY A 104 -4.53 -2.14 -0.13
CA GLY A 104 -4.65 -3.54 0.25
C GLY A 104 -6.10 -3.95 0.52
N ILE A 105 -6.80 -3.20 1.37
CA ILE A 105 -8.22 -3.44 1.68
C ILE A 105 -9.09 -3.36 0.42
N CYS A 106 -8.84 -2.39 -0.46
CA CYS A 106 -9.57 -2.24 -1.71
C CYS A 106 -9.38 -3.44 -2.64
N TYR A 107 -8.16 -3.97 -2.71
CA TYR A 107 -7.86 -5.12 -3.56
C TYR A 107 -8.53 -6.40 -3.03
N GLU A 108 -8.44 -6.68 -1.73
CA GLU A 108 -9.15 -7.83 -1.14
C GLU A 108 -10.66 -7.76 -1.37
N ARG A 109 -11.25 -6.57 -1.20
CA ARG A 109 -12.66 -6.36 -1.52
C ARG A 109 -12.96 -6.63 -3.00
N TYR A 110 -12.09 -6.20 -3.90
CA TYR A 110 -12.25 -6.44 -5.33
C TYR A 110 -12.24 -7.96 -5.65
N GLU A 111 -11.29 -8.71 -5.10
CA GLU A 111 -11.20 -10.17 -5.24
C GLU A 111 -12.45 -10.87 -4.71
N LEU A 112 -12.90 -10.52 -3.50
CA LEU A 112 -14.14 -11.07 -2.93
C LEU A 112 -15.36 -10.81 -3.83
N MET A 113 -15.48 -9.60 -4.36
CA MET A 113 -16.57 -9.26 -5.28
C MET A 113 -16.46 -9.99 -6.62
N ALA A 114 -15.24 -10.22 -7.12
CA ALA A 114 -15.00 -11.00 -8.33
C ALA A 114 -15.39 -12.47 -8.12
N GLU A 115 -15.06 -13.05 -6.97
CA GLU A 115 -15.44 -14.41 -6.59
C GLU A 115 -16.97 -14.56 -6.48
N VAL A 116 -17.63 -13.65 -5.76
CA VAL A 116 -19.11 -13.66 -5.64
C VAL A 116 -19.77 -13.61 -7.02
N LYS A 117 -19.26 -12.77 -7.93
CA LYS A 117 -19.76 -12.72 -9.32
C LYS A 117 -19.49 -14.01 -10.10
N ARG A 118 -18.38 -14.69 -9.84
CA ARG A 118 -18.06 -15.99 -10.44
C ARG A 118 -19.04 -17.05 -9.95
N LEU A 119 -19.25 -17.17 -8.65
CA LEU A 119 -20.17 -18.13 -8.05
C LEU A 119 -21.62 -17.93 -8.52
N ARG A 120 -22.09 -16.67 -8.60
CA ARG A 120 -23.44 -16.37 -9.12
C ARG A 120 -23.68 -16.84 -10.55
N ARG A 121 -22.64 -16.90 -11.39
CA ARG A 121 -22.74 -17.40 -12.77
C ARG A 121 -22.89 -18.93 -12.85
N PHE A 122 -22.54 -19.65 -11.78
CA PHE A 122 -22.70 -21.10 -11.71
C PHE A 122 -24.04 -21.53 -11.09
N SER A 123 -24.70 -20.63 -10.37
CA SER A 123 -26.01 -20.89 -9.73
C SER A 123 -27.22 -20.43 -10.56
N ALA A 124 -26.99 -19.87 -11.75
CA ALA A 124 -28.01 -19.42 -12.70
C ALA A 124 -27.98 -20.31 -13.95
#